data_AF-P93490-F1
#
_entry.id   AF-P93490-F1
#
_cell.length_a   1.000
_cell.length_b   1.000
_cell.length_c   1.000
_cell.angle_alpha   90.00
_cell.angle_beta   90.00
_cell.angle_gamma   90.00
#
_symmetry.space_group_name_H-M   'P 1'
#
loop_
_entity.id
_entity.type
_entity.pdbx_description
1 polymer ?
#
loop_
_entity_poly.entity_id
_entity_poly.type
_entity_poly.pdbx_seq_one_letter_code
_entity_poly.pdbx_strand_id
1 'polypeptide(L)'
;PKGAQWGNIVWAHSVSTDLVNWTPLDPAIFPSQPSDINGCWSGSTTILHGNKPAILYTGINKLNHQVQNLAYPKNVSDPFLREWIKSPENPVMEPTTENKINSSSFRDPTTGWLGKDGKWRVLIGSKRRTTGIAILYKSKDFVNWDKSKHPFDSAKGTGMW
;
A
#
# COMPACT_ATOMS: atom_id res chain seq x y z
N PRO A 1 16.18 -10.09 0.13
CA PRO A 1 16.17 -11.55 -0.14
C PRO A 1 17.50 -12.31 0.08
N LYS A 2 18.63 -11.65 0.38
CA LYS A 2 19.97 -12.28 0.42
C LYS A 2 20.59 -12.39 1.82
N GLY A 3 19.81 -12.21 2.88
CA GLY A 3 20.32 -12.25 4.25
C GLY A 3 19.20 -12.30 5.28
N ALA A 4 19.56 -12.68 6.51
CA ALA A 4 18.66 -12.78 7.65
C ALA A 4 18.47 -11.43 8.41
N GLN A 5 18.90 -10.33 7.80
CA GLN A 5 18.76 -8.97 8.33
C GLN A 5 17.78 -8.18 7.47
N TRP A 6 17.14 -7.17 8.06
CA TRP A 6 16.23 -6.29 7.34
C TRP A 6 16.98 -5.55 6.23
N GLY A 7 16.48 -5.68 4.99
CA GLY A 7 17.06 -5.01 3.82
C GLY A 7 16.65 -5.69 2.53
N ASN A 8 16.68 -4.93 1.43
CA ASN A 8 16.25 -5.39 0.10
C ASN A 8 14.85 -6.04 0.15
N ILE A 9 13.91 -5.34 0.79
CA ILE A 9 12.57 -5.86 1.10
C ILE A 9 11.74 -6.01 -0.18
N VAL A 10 11.12 -7.19 -0.30
CA VAL A 10 10.21 -7.62 -1.37
C VAL A 10 9.04 -8.34 -0.72
N TRP A 11 7.95 -8.50 -1.46
CA TRP A 11 6.83 -9.34 -1.06
C TRP A 11 7.04 -10.75 -1.61
N ALA A 12 7.44 -11.67 -0.74
CA ALA A 12 7.36 -13.10 -1.02
C ALA A 12 5.89 -13.53 -1.14
N HIS A 13 5.63 -14.67 -1.78
CA HIS A 13 4.27 -15.15 -2.02
C HIS A 13 4.17 -16.66 -1.76
N SER A 14 3.08 -17.08 -1.13
CA SER A 14 2.76 -18.49 -0.91
C SER A 14 1.26 -18.65 -0.91
N VAL A 15 0.79 -19.83 -1.33
CA VAL A 15 -0.63 -20.17 -1.40
C VAL A 15 -0.95 -21.38 -0.55
N SER A 16 -2.18 -21.44 -0.06
CA SER A 16 -2.70 -22.52 0.76
C SER A 16 -4.21 -22.66 0.57
N THR A 17 -4.74 -23.86 0.74
CA THR A 17 -6.18 -24.14 0.77
C THR A 17 -6.72 -24.33 2.18
N ASP A 18 -5.85 -24.42 3.20
CA ASP A 18 -6.19 -24.68 4.60
C ASP A 18 -5.55 -23.68 5.59
N LEU A 19 -4.74 -22.74 5.09
CA LEU A 19 -3.95 -21.77 5.86
C LEU A 19 -2.87 -22.39 6.78
N VAL A 20 -2.57 -23.68 6.59
CA VAL A 20 -1.57 -24.45 7.37
C VAL A 20 -0.45 -24.96 6.47
N ASN A 21 -0.80 -25.59 5.35
CA ASN A 21 0.13 -26.13 4.37
C ASN A 21 0.34 -25.11 3.25
N TRP A 22 1.58 -24.65 3.08
CA TRP A 22 1.91 -23.54 2.17
C TRP A 22 2.83 -24.01 1.05
N THR A 23 2.45 -23.68 -0.18
CA THR A 23 3.31 -23.85 -1.37
C THR A 23 3.93 -22.51 -1.73
N PRO A 24 5.27 -22.41 -1.78
CA PRO A 24 5.95 -21.17 -2.15
C PRO A 24 5.76 -20.85 -3.63
N LEU A 25 5.70 -19.56 -3.94
CA LEU A 25 5.68 -19.00 -5.29
C LEU A 25 6.80 -17.95 -5.41
N ASP A 26 7.04 -17.49 -6.64
CA ASP A 26 7.96 -16.38 -6.87
C ASP A 26 7.50 -15.09 -6.18
N PRO A 27 8.43 -14.16 -5.84
CA PRO A 27 8.06 -12.88 -5.24
C PRO A 27 7.04 -12.12 -6.10
N ALA A 28 5.94 -11.70 -5.48
CA ALA A 28 4.84 -11.03 -6.17
C ALA A 28 5.15 -9.55 -6.46
N ILE A 29 5.77 -8.85 -5.50
CA ILE A 29 6.10 -7.42 -5.61
C ILE A 29 7.56 -7.21 -5.19
N PHE A 30 8.35 -6.62 -6.08
CA PHE A 30 9.77 -6.32 -5.86
C PHE A 30 10.13 -5.00 -6.56
N PRO A 31 11.19 -4.28 -6.12
CA PRO A 31 11.58 -3.00 -6.73
C PRO A 31 11.73 -3.09 -8.25
N SER A 32 10.95 -2.30 -8.98
CA SER A 32 10.99 -2.30 -10.45
C SER A 32 10.48 -1.01 -11.11
N GLN A 33 9.99 -0.04 -10.32
CA GLN A 33 9.52 1.26 -10.80
C GLN A 33 10.14 2.40 -9.98
N PRO A 34 10.19 3.65 -10.50
CA PRO A 34 10.79 4.78 -9.77
C PRO A 34 10.20 5.03 -8.37
N SER A 35 8.92 4.72 -8.17
CA SER A 35 8.20 4.92 -6.91
C SER A 35 8.49 3.86 -5.83
N ASP A 36 9.17 2.76 -6.17
CA ASP A 36 9.52 1.69 -5.22
C ASP A 36 10.93 1.14 -5.38
N ILE A 37 11.77 1.84 -6.15
CA ILE A 37 13.10 1.38 -6.53
C ILE A 37 14.01 1.09 -5.32
N ASN A 38 13.78 1.74 -4.18
CA ASN A 38 14.53 1.53 -2.95
C ASN A 38 13.86 0.54 -1.98
N GLY A 39 12.66 0.02 -2.31
CA GLY A 39 12.00 -1.00 -1.51
C GLY A 39 10.48 -1.07 -1.73
N CYS A 40 9.93 -2.28 -1.57
CA CYS A 40 8.48 -2.53 -1.54
C CYS A 40 8.09 -2.95 -0.12
N TRP A 41 7.59 -1.99 0.66
CA TRP A 41 7.17 -2.16 2.05
C TRP A 41 5.71 -2.63 2.13
N SER A 42 5.20 -2.79 3.34
CA SER A 42 3.89 -3.38 3.64
C SER A 42 2.72 -2.64 3.00
N GLY A 43 1.58 -3.31 3.03
CA GLY A 43 0.35 -2.89 2.38
C GLY A 43 -0.74 -3.93 2.57
N SER A 44 -1.85 -3.73 1.88
CA SER A 44 -3.04 -4.56 2.03
C SER A 44 -3.71 -4.83 0.69
N THR A 45 -4.44 -5.95 0.62
CA THR A 45 -5.26 -6.30 -0.54
C THR A 45 -6.70 -5.86 -0.31
N THR A 46 -7.33 -5.30 -1.34
CA THR A 46 -8.75 -4.98 -1.40
C THR A 46 -9.39 -5.77 -2.55
N ILE A 47 -10.53 -6.41 -2.29
CA ILE A 47 -11.32 -7.04 -3.35
C ILE A 47 -12.30 -6.00 -3.88
N LEU A 48 -12.04 -5.51 -5.10
CA LEU A 48 -12.87 -4.54 -5.80
C LEU A 48 -14.10 -5.23 -6.41
N HIS A 49 -15.03 -4.42 -6.93
CA HIS A 49 -16.20 -4.92 -7.66
C HIS A 49 -15.80 -5.89 -8.78
N GLY A 50 -16.58 -6.97 -8.92
CA GLY A 50 -16.31 -8.04 -9.88
C GLY A 50 -15.19 -8.99 -9.45
N ASN A 51 -14.94 -9.13 -8.14
CA ASN A 51 -13.92 -10.02 -7.56
C ASN A 51 -12.51 -9.76 -8.09
N LYS A 52 -12.15 -8.47 -8.23
CA LYS A 52 -10.83 -8.07 -8.73
C LYS A 52 -9.94 -7.66 -7.55
N PRO A 53 -8.92 -8.45 -7.18
CA PRO A 53 -7.97 -8.04 -6.17
C PRO A 53 -7.14 -6.84 -6.63
N ALA A 54 -6.87 -5.92 -5.71
CA ALA A 54 -5.94 -4.82 -5.89
C ALA A 54 -5.11 -4.66 -4.62
N ILE A 55 -3.80 -4.50 -4.77
CA ILE A 55 -2.87 -4.24 -3.66
C ILE A 55 -2.53 -2.75 -3.65
N LEU A 56 -2.74 -2.12 -2.50
CA LEU A 56 -2.05 -0.88 -2.16
C LEU A 56 -0.86 -1.23 -1.27
N TYR A 57 0.31 -0.70 -1.59
CA TYR A 57 1.53 -0.94 -0.82
C TYR A 57 2.41 0.31 -0.76
N THR A 58 3.28 0.38 0.24
CA THR A 58 4.24 1.46 0.34
C THR A 58 5.49 1.17 -0.49
N GLY A 59 5.82 2.04 -1.43
CA GLY A 59 7.13 2.06 -2.08
C GLY A 59 8.06 3.07 -1.42
N ILE A 60 9.36 2.79 -1.52
CA ILE A 60 10.41 3.76 -1.23
C ILE A 60 10.96 4.27 -2.55
N ASN A 61 10.69 5.54 -2.86
CA ASN A 61 11.12 6.15 -4.11
C ASN A 61 12.63 6.51 -4.07
N LYS A 62 13.15 7.03 -5.19
CA LYS A 62 14.56 7.47 -5.34
C LYS A 62 15.04 8.47 -4.27
N LEU A 63 14.14 9.25 -3.69
CA LEU A 63 14.43 10.25 -2.64
C LEU A 63 14.29 9.67 -1.22
N ASN A 64 14.08 8.35 -1.09
CA ASN A 64 13.75 7.68 0.17
C ASN A 64 12.45 8.17 0.81
N HIS A 65 11.52 8.70 0.01
CA HIS A 65 10.17 9.02 0.48
C HIS A 65 9.30 7.77 0.45
N GLN A 66 8.49 7.60 1.48
CA GLN A 66 7.42 6.62 1.51
C GLN A 66 6.25 7.15 0.68
N VAL A 67 5.84 6.40 -0.33
CA VAL A 67 4.75 6.71 -1.25
C VAL A 67 3.85 5.49 -1.40
N GLN A 68 2.58 5.66 -1.77
CA GLN A 68 1.66 4.54 -1.94
C GLN A 68 1.48 4.21 -3.40
N ASN A 69 1.67 2.94 -3.71
CA ASN A 69 1.61 2.36 -5.04
C ASN A 69 0.44 1.37 -5.12
N LEU A 70 -0.03 1.16 -6.34
CA LEU A 70 -1.13 0.29 -6.69
C LEU A 70 -0.63 -0.81 -7.62
N ALA A 71 -1.03 -2.05 -7.34
CA ALA A 71 -0.75 -3.21 -8.16
C ALA A 71 -2.02 -4.07 -8.35
N TYR A 72 -2.09 -4.74 -9.49
CA TYR A 72 -3.18 -5.62 -9.90
C TYR A 72 -2.64 -6.95 -10.40
N PRO A 73 -3.40 -8.05 -10.32
CA PRO A 73 -3.01 -9.30 -10.97
C PRO A 73 -2.88 -9.10 -12.48
N LYS A 74 -1.80 -9.62 -13.06
CA LYS A 74 -1.61 -9.65 -14.52
C LYS A 74 -2.66 -10.54 -15.20
N ASN A 75 -3.03 -11.64 -14.55
CA ASN A 75 -4.05 -12.57 -14.99
C ASN A 75 -4.98 -12.91 -13.82
N VAL A 76 -6.19 -12.35 -13.82
CA VAL A 76 -7.20 -12.60 -12.77
C VAL A 76 -7.76 -14.01 -12.79
N SER A 77 -7.57 -14.76 -13.88
CA SER A 77 -7.98 -16.16 -13.99
C SER A 77 -6.93 -17.14 -13.47
N ASP A 78 -5.72 -16.69 -13.13
CA ASP A 78 -4.74 -17.53 -12.42
C ASP A 78 -5.16 -17.63 -10.95
N PRO A 79 -5.58 -18.81 -10.45
CA PRO A 79 -6.05 -18.95 -9.08
C PRO A 79 -4.95 -18.66 -8.03
N PHE A 80 -3.69 -18.69 -8.46
CA PHE A 80 -2.54 -18.42 -7.60
C PHE A 80 -2.04 -16.98 -7.69
N LEU A 81 -2.59 -16.16 -8.59
CA LEU A 81 -2.22 -14.75 -8.77
C LEU A 81 -0.70 -14.53 -8.77
N ARG A 82 0.03 -15.33 -9.55
CA ARG A 82 1.50 -15.39 -9.49
C ARG A 82 2.17 -14.09 -9.92
N GLU A 83 1.64 -13.46 -10.96
CA GLU A 83 2.20 -12.24 -11.55
C GLU A 83 1.33 -11.03 -11.25
N TRP A 84 1.96 -9.95 -10.79
CA TRP A 84 1.32 -8.66 -10.53
C TRP A 84 1.92 -7.56 -11.41
N ILE A 85 1.06 -6.72 -11.95
CA ILE A 85 1.42 -5.50 -12.67
C ILE A 85 1.19 -4.29 -11.79
N LYS A 86 2.12 -3.34 -11.82
CA LYS A 86 2.02 -2.08 -11.08
C LYS A 86 1.41 -1.01 -11.99
N SER A 87 0.52 -0.19 -11.43
CA SER A 87 -0.12 0.91 -12.17
C SER A 87 0.93 1.86 -12.77
N PRO A 88 0.75 2.34 -14.02
CA PRO A 88 1.58 3.42 -14.57
C PRO A 88 1.37 4.76 -13.86
N GLU A 89 0.24 4.93 -13.15
CA GLU A 89 -0.09 6.12 -12.35
C GLU A 89 0.62 6.15 -10.99
N ASN A 90 1.56 5.22 -10.74
CA ASN A 90 2.25 5.17 -9.46
C ASN A 90 3.28 6.30 -9.30
N PRO A 91 3.39 6.91 -8.11
CA PRO A 91 2.59 6.64 -6.91
C PRO A 91 1.19 7.28 -6.98
N VAL A 92 0.18 6.55 -6.52
CA VAL A 92 -1.22 7.03 -6.49
C VAL A 92 -1.52 7.95 -5.29
N MET A 93 -0.68 7.91 -4.26
CA MET A 93 -0.71 8.84 -3.12
C MET A 93 0.72 9.12 -2.64
N GLU A 94 1.10 10.39 -2.56
CA GLU A 94 2.46 10.77 -2.13
C GLU A 94 2.48 11.99 -1.19
N PRO A 95 3.54 12.16 -0.37
CA PRO A 95 3.77 13.38 0.39
C PRO A 95 4.11 14.56 -0.53
N THR A 96 3.43 15.69 -0.36
CA THR A 96 3.66 16.92 -1.12
C THR A 96 3.74 18.13 -0.19
N THR A 97 4.29 19.24 -0.69
CA THR A 97 4.29 20.53 0.04
C THR A 97 2.87 20.97 0.41
N GLU A 98 1.89 20.71 -0.46
CA GLU A 98 0.49 21.06 -0.24
C GLU A 98 -0.15 20.23 0.87
N ASN A 99 0.05 18.90 0.85
CA ASN A 99 -0.60 18.01 1.80
C ASN A 99 0.12 17.92 3.15
N LYS A 100 1.37 18.38 3.23
CA LYS A 100 2.20 18.50 4.45
C LYS A 100 2.39 17.18 5.21
N ILE A 101 2.33 16.06 4.49
CA ILE A 101 2.61 14.73 5.05
C ILE A 101 4.12 14.58 5.26
N ASN A 102 4.54 13.93 6.35
CA ASN A 102 5.94 13.61 6.58
C ASN A 102 6.36 12.43 5.69
N SER A 103 7.28 12.66 4.75
CA SER A 103 7.70 11.65 3.78
C SER A 103 8.43 10.44 4.35
N SER A 104 8.95 10.51 5.58
CA SER A 104 9.54 9.38 6.30
C SER A 104 8.55 8.69 7.25
N SER A 105 7.29 9.12 7.26
CA SER A 105 6.24 8.64 8.17
C SER A 105 4.89 8.64 7.45
N PHE A 106 4.77 7.87 6.38
CA PHE A 106 3.58 7.75 5.55
C PHE A 106 3.54 6.38 4.86
N ARG A 107 3.00 5.36 5.52
CA ARG A 107 3.10 3.98 5.05
C ARG A 107 1.99 3.08 5.56
N ASP A 108 1.99 1.86 5.06
CA ASP A 108 1.15 0.74 5.48
C ASP A 108 -0.35 1.00 5.20
N PRO A 109 -0.74 1.15 3.92
CA PRO A 109 -2.14 1.36 3.54
C PRO A 109 -3.00 0.16 3.94
N THR A 110 -4.17 0.43 4.52
CA THR A 110 -5.13 -0.61 4.93
C THR A 110 -5.88 -1.22 3.74
N THR A 111 -6.56 -2.34 3.95
CA THR A 111 -7.63 -2.79 3.06
C THR A 111 -8.68 -1.66 2.95
N GLY A 112 -9.11 -1.37 1.73
CA GLY A 112 -10.08 -0.33 1.45
C GLY A 112 -11.51 -0.78 1.78
N TRP A 113 -12.36 0.19 2.14
CA TRP A 113 -13.79 -0.04 2.30
C TRP A 113 -14.61 0.96 1.49
N LEU A 114 -15.74 0.51 0.98
CA LEU A 114 -16.66 1.35 0.20
C LEU A 114 -17.67 2.01 1.15
N GLY A 115 -17.73 3.33 1.13
CA GLY A 115 -18.76 4.07 1.87
C GLY A 115 -20.10 4.08 1.16
N LYS A 116 -21.16 4.42 1.91
CA LYS A 116 -22.53 4.57 1.38
C LYS A 116 -22.66 5.65 0.29
N ASP A 117 -21.69 6.55 0.18
CA ASP A 117 -21.57 7.58 -0.85
C ASP A 117 -20.90 7.07 -2.15
N GLY A 118 -20.65 5.76 -2.26
CA GLY A 118 -20.02 5.15 -3.42
C GLY A 118 -18.53 5.47 -3.57
N LYS A 119 -17.87 5.96 -2.50
CA LYS A 119 -16.43 6.24 -2.51
C LYS A 119 -15.66 5.23 -1.68
N TRP A 120 -14.57 4.72 -2.23
CA TRP A 120 -13.57 3.98 -1.50
C TRP A 120 -12.88 4.86 -0.46
N ARG A 121 -12.45 4.23 0.62
CA ARG A 121 -11.68 4.84 1.71
C ARG A 121 -10.54 3.90 2.08
N VAL A 122 -9.39 4.49 2.39
CA VAL A 122 -8.23 3.79 2.95
C VAL A 122 -7.60 4.65 4.04
N LEU A 123 -7.00 3.98 5.02
CA LEU A 123 -6.16 4.64 6.02
C LEU A 123 -4.69 4.38 5.72
N ILE A 124 -3.86 5.35 6.04
CA ILE A 124 -2.40 5.24 5.97
C ILE A 124 -1.83 5.74 7.29
N GLY A 125 -0.95 4.94 7.88
CA GLY A 125 -0.26 5.26 9.11
C GLY A 125 0.68 6.45 8.93
N SER A 126 0.67 7.37 9.89
CA SER A 126 1.51 8.55 9.89
C SER A 126 1.71 9.12 11.29
N LYS A 127 2.51 10.19 11.38
CA LYS A 127 2.62 11.00 12.58
C LYS A 127 2.88 12.47 12.26
N ARG A 128 2.47 13.33 13.18
CA ARG A 128 2.90 14.73 13.25
C ARG A 128 3.53 14.99 14.61
N ARG A 129 4.84 15.27 14.62
CA ARG A 129 5.64 15.32 15.86
C ARG A 129 5.47 14.00 16.64
N THR A 130 4.86 14.05 17.83
CA THR A 130 4.60 12.90 18.71
C THR A 130 3.18 12.37 18.60
N THR A 131 2.33 12.95 17.74
CA THR A 131 0.93 12.54 17.56
C THR A 131 0.84 11.52 16.43
N GLY A 132 0.37 10.31 16.73
CA GLY A 132 0.05 9.30 15.73
C GLY A 132 -1.24 9.67 14.99
N ILE A 133 -1.28 9.38 13.69
CA ILE A 133 -2.34 9.84 12.79
C ILE A 133 -2.72 8.72 11.83
N ALA A 134 -4.01 8.44 11.70
CA ALA A 134 -4.57 7.65 10.61
C ALA A 134 -5.06 8.60 9.49
N ILE A 135 -4.28 8.77 8.43
CA ILE A 135 -4.64 9.65 7.32
C ILE A 135 -5.71 8.98 6.46
N LEU A 136 -6.84 9.64 6.27
CA LEU A 136 -7.95 9.15 5.43
C LEU A 136 -7.81 9.66 4.00
N TYR A 137 -7.77 8.74 3.03
CA TYR A 137 -7.93 9.03 1.61
C TYR A 137 -9.27 8.51 1.10
N LYS A 138 -9.80 9.16 0.05
CA LYS A 138 -11.04 8.78 -0.62
C LYS A 138 -10.85 8.70 -2.13
N SER A 139 -11.50 7.75 -2.79
CA SER A 139 -11.45 7.61 -4.24
C SER A 139 -12.78 7.11 -4.80
N LYS A 140 -13.09 7.46 -6.05
CA LYS A 140 -14.23 6.87 -6.78
C LYS A 140 -13.83 5.63 -7.59
N ASP A 141 -12.59 5.60 -8.08
CA ASP A 141 -12.11 4.63 -9.09
C ASP A 141 -10.96 3.75 -8.56
N PHE A 142 -10.54 3.95 -7.31
CA PHE A 142 -9.42 3.27 -6.65
C PHE A 142 -8.02 3.65 -7.20
N VAL A 143 -7.96 4.61 -8.13
CA VAL A 143 -6.72 5.10 -8.75
C VAL A 143 -6.44 6.54 -8.34
N ASN A 144 -7.44 7.42 -8.45
CA ASN A 144 -7.33 8.83 -8.09
C ASN A 144 -7.78 9.04 -6.64
N TRP A 145 -6.88 9.48 -5.77
CA TRP A 145 -7.12 9.56 -4.32
C TRP A 145 -7.04 10.99 -3.78
N ASP A 146 -8.13 11.42 -3.15
CA ASP A 146 -8.22 12.70 -2.45
C ASP A 146 -7.91 12.50 -0.95
N LYS A 147 -6.92 13.24 -0.43
CA LYS A 147 -6.67 13.30 1.01
C LYS A 147 -7.82 14.04 1.69
N SER A 148 -8.39 13.43 2.74
CA SER A 148 -9.38 14.13 3.57
C SER A 148 -8.73 15.30 4.34
N LYS A 149 -9.50 16.36 4.55
CA LYS A 149 -9.05 17.56 5.30
C LYS A 149 -8.64 17.23 6.74
N HIS A 150 -9.37 16.33 7.37
CA HIS A 150 -9.10 15.83 8.72
C HIS A 150 -8.68 14.36 8.65
N PRO A 151 -7.75 13.91 9.52
CA PRO A 151 -7.46 12.49 9.64
C PRO A 151 -8.71 11.73 10.11
N PHE A 152 -8.71 10.41 9.92
CA PHE A 152 -9.74 9.56 10.47
C PHE A 152 -9.71 9.58 12.00
N ASP A 153 -8.49 9.45 12.56
CA ASP A 153 -8.25 9.53 13.99
C ASP A 153 -6.80 9.98 14.28
N SER A 154 -6.55 10.42 15.51
CA SER A 154 -5.23 10.78 16.01
C SER A 154 -5.12 10.69 17.52
N ALA A 155 -3.96 10.29 18.04
CA ALA A 155 -3.68 10.30 19.47
C ALA A 155 -2.33 10.94 19.79
N LYS A 156 -2.28 11.73 20.86
CA LYS A 156 -1.04 12.39 21.31
C LYS A 156 -0.14 11.41 22.05
N GLY A 157 1.17 11.55 21.86
CA GLY A 157 2.17 10.79 22.61
C GLY A 157 2.37 9.35 22.16
N THR A 158 1.64 8.90 21.13
CA THR A 158 1.72 7.52 20.61
C THR A 158 2.81 7.33 19.55
N GLY A 159 3.36 8.41 19.00
CA GLY A 159 4.42 8.33 18.00
C GLY A 159 3.93 7.95 16.61
N MET A 160 4.64 7.07 15.92
CA MET A 160 4.21 6.57 14.60
C MET A 160 3.08 5.57 14.80
N TRP A 161 1.99 5.78 14.08
CA TRP A 161 1.00 4.74 13.83
C TRP A 161 1.29 4.09 12.49
#